data_AF-A0A8F1MCQ9-F1
#
_entry.id   AF-A0A8F1MCQ9-F1
#
_cell.length_a   1.000
_cell.length_b   1.000
_cell.length_c   1.000
_cell.angle_alpha   90.00
_cell.angle_beta   90.00
_cell.angle_gamma   90.00
#
_symmetry.space_group_name_H-M   'P 1'
#
loop_
_entity.id
_entity.type
_entity.pdbx_description
1 polymer ?
#
loop_
_entity_poly.entity_id
_entity_poly.type
_entity_poly.pdbx_seq_one_letter_code
_entity_poly.pdbx_strand_id
1 'polypeptide(L)'
;MLVVLFEPSELRLISSSPSRRRDFLDGLIARLDPKYDTDLRAFNRTLLQRNELLKSHQEDSSIWRDNLFAWDIKFVQYATNIAQKRAKFLQINEPRIKNLYESLAGKDTQLSIEYGAIVPLENYDQALLNRLGKSREYEIATGFTSAGPHREDFTIFLHNQPAIKVASRGEMLHHYAGVQVVRA
;
A
#
# COMPACT_ATOMS: atom_id res chain seq x y z
N MET A 1 19.61 -16.41 -3.08
CA MET A 1 19.64 -14.93 -3.13
C MET A 1 18.49 -14.50 -4.03
N LEU A 2 17.47 -13.81 -3.50
CA LEU A 2 16.32 -13.40 -4.32
C LEU A 2 16.72 -12.11 -5.06
N VAL A 3 16.98 -12.24 -6.36
CA VAL A 3 17.23 -11.10 -7.24
C VAL A 3 15.86 -10.54 -7.61
N VAL A 4 15.54 -9.32 -7.14
CA VAL A 4 14.43 -8.54 -7.68
C VAL A 4 14.98 -7.85 -8.92
N LEU A 5 14.65 -8.40 -10.09
CA LEU A 5 15.04 -7.84 -11.37
C LEU A 5 14.11 -6.65 -11.66
N PHE A 6 14.61 -5.44 -11.46
CA PHE A 6 13.91 -4.24 -11.92
C PHE A 6 13.96 -4.16 -13.45
N GLU A 7 12.94 -4.70 -14.12
CA GLU A 7 12.76 -4.47 -15.55
C GLU A 7 12.45 -3.00 -15.84
N PRO A 8 12.73 -2.48 -17.06
CA PRO A 8 12.28 -1.17 -17.51
C PRO A 8 10.75 -0.97 -17.38
N SER A 9 9.98 -2.06 -17.39
CA SER A 9 8.55 -2.10 -17.11
C SER A 9 8.22 -1.76 -15.64
N GLU A 10 9.11 -2.04 -14.70
CA GLU A 10 8.97 -1.76 -13.27
C GLU A 10 9.24 -0.29 -12.91
N LEU A 11 9.94 0.48 -13.76
CA LEU A 11 9.96 1.94 -13.66
C LEU A 11 8.56 2.54 -13.86
N ARG A 12 7.68 1.83 -14.60
CA ARG A 12 6.26 2.21 -14.70
C ARG A 12 5.51 2.00 -13.39
N LEU A 13 6.05 1.27 -12.41
CA LEU A 13 5.44 1.15 -11.08
C LEU A 13 5.34 2.53 -10.42
N ILE A 14 6.36 3.36 -10.57
CA ILE A 14 6.41 4.73 -10.04
C ILE A 14 5.27 5.58 -10.61
N SER A 15 4.96 5.41 -11.91
CA SER A 15 3.88 6.11 -12.60
C SER A 15 2.56 5.32 -12.66
N SER A 16 2.47 4.16 -12.01
CA SER A 16 1.27 3.32 -12.03
C SER A 16 0.18 3.82 -11.08
N SER A 17 -0.98 3.19 -11.12
CA SER A 17 -2.05 3.47 -10.16
C SER A 17 -1.68 2.94 -8.76
N PRO A 18 -2.22 3.54 -7.68
CA PRO A 18 -2.05 3.03 -6.32
C PRO A 18 -2.38 1.53 -6.17
N SER A 19 -3.39 1.04 -6.91
CA SER A 19 -3.75 -0.38 -6.89
C SER A 19 -2.61 -1.25 -7.39
N ARG A 20 -2.02 -0.91 -8.55
CA ARG A 20 -0.92 -1.69 -9.11
C ARG A 20 0.32 -1.65 -8.19
N ARG A 21 0.58 -0.52 -7.54
CA ARG A 21 1.63 -0.42 -6.50
C ARG A 21 1.40 -1.34 -5.33
N ARG A 22 0.18 -1.37 -4.78
CA ARG A 22 -0.19 -2.29 -3.70
C ARG A 22 -0.05 -3.75 -4.13
N ASP A 23 -0.59 -4.11 -5.30
CA ASP A 23 -0.54 -5.50 -5.78
C ASP A 23 0.92 -5.98 -5.96
N PHE A 24 1.79 -5.10 -6.47
CA PHE A 24 3.22 -5.40 -6.58
C PHE A 24 3.87 -5.58 -5.21
N LEU A 25 3.65 -4.65 -4.28
CA LEU A 25 4.20 -4.72 -2.92
C LEU A 25 3.72 -5.97 -2.18
N ASP A 26 2.43 -6.26 -2.25
CA ASP A 26 1.81 -7.44 -1.64
C ASP A 26 2.40 -8.72 -2.24
N GLY A 27 2.58 -8.77 -3.56
CA GLY A 27 3.19 -9.90 -4.24
C GLY A 27 4.67 -10.11 -3.89
N LEU A 28 5.42 -9.05 -3.56
CA LEU A 28 6.79 -9.18 -3.05
C LEU A 28 6.81 -9.73 -1.62
N ILE A 29 5.97 -9.18 -0.74
CA ILE A 29 5.92 -9.59 0.67
C ILE A 29 5.41 -11.03 0.78
N ALA A 30 4.35 -11.39 0.07
CA ALA A 30 3.75 -12.73 0.08
C ALA A 30 4.74 -13.84 -0.34
N ARG A 31 5.67 -13.53 -1.27
CA ARG A 31 6.73 -14.47 -1.68
C ARG A 31 7.76 -14.74 -0.57
N LEU A 32 7.93 -13.81 0.36
CA LEU A 32 8.90 -13.91 1.45
C LEU A 32 8.27 -14.31 2.78
N ASP A 33 6.97 -14.04 2.95
CA ASP A 33 6.22 -14.27 4.18
C ASP A 33 4.88 -14.97 3.84
N PRO A 34 4.80 -16.31 3.92
CA PRO A 34 3.57 -17.06 3.68
C PRO A 34 2.44 -16.73 4.66
N LYS A 35 2.79 -16.26 5.87
CA LYS A 35 1.80 -15.80 6.84
C LYS A 35 1.15 -14.50 6.36
N TYR A 36 1.94 -13.58 5.79
CA TYR A 36 1.40 -12.37 5.17
C TYR A 36 0.40 -12.68 4.06
N ASP A 37 0.69 -13.64 3.18
CA ASP A 37 -0.27 -14.05 2.13
C ASP A 37 -1.60 -14.55 2.72
N THR A 38 -1.51 -15.34 3.78
CA THR A 38 -2.70 -15.84 4.51
C THR A 38 -3.50 -14.68 5.12
N ASP A 39 -2.82 -13.75 5.77
CA ASP A 39 -3.43 -12.56 6.39
C ASP A 39 -4.03 -11.62 5.33
N LEU A 40 -3.41 -11.51 4.14
CA LEU A 40 -3.90 -10.71 3.02
C LEU A 40 -5.19 -11.31 2.42
N ARG A 41 -5.24 -12.63 2.25
CA ARG A 41 -6.47 -13.32 1.81
C ARG A 41 -7.61 -13.15 2.83
N ALA A 42 -7.29 -13.28 4.11
CA ALA A 42 -8.25 -13.07 5.19
C ALA A 42 -8.74 -11.61 5.26
N PHE A 43 -7.84 -10.64 5.08
CA PHE A 43 -8.16 -9.22 4.98
C PHE A 43 -9.15 -8.94 3.85
N ASN A 44 -8.83 -9.41 2.63
CA ASN A 44 -9.67 -9.18 1.45
C ASN A 44 -11.08 -9.78 1.62
N ARG A 45 -11.18 -11.00 2.16
CA ARG A 45 -12.48 -11.62 2.46
C ARG A 45 -13.25 -10.82 3.52
N THR A 46 -12.57 -10.38 4.57
CA THR A 46 -13.17 -9.60 5.66
C THR A 46 -13.69 -8.25 5.15
N LEU A 47 -12.92 -7.57 4.29
CA LEU A 47 -13.32 -6.32 3.65
C LEU A 47 -14.58 -6.51 2.77
N LEU A 48 -14.66 -7.60 2.01
CA LEU A 48 -15.84 -7.91 1.20
C LEU A 48 -17.08 -8.11 2.07
N GLN A 49 -16.98 -8.94 3.11
CA GLN A 49 -18.09 -9.21 4.04
C GLN A 49 -18.55 -7.94 4.77
N ARG A 50 -17.60 -7.11 5.21
CA ARG A 50 -17.90 -5.80 5.81
C ARG A 50 -18.65 -4.89 4.84
N ASN A 51 -18.20 -4.80 3.59
CA ASN A 51 -18.87 -3.98 2.57
C ASN A 51 -20.25 -4.52 2.18
N GLU A 52 -20.45 -5.84 2.19
CA GLU A 52 -21.77 -6.45 1.99
C GLU A 52 -22.75 -6.02 3.09
N LEU A 53 -22.32 -6.05 4.35
CA LEU A 53 -23.15 -5.58 5.47
C LEU A 53 -23.46 -4.08 5.41
N LEU A 54 -22.51 -3.25 4.99
CA LEU A 54 -22.75 -1.82 4.80
C LEU A 54 -23.85 -1.58 3.74
N LYS A 55 -23.88 -2.39 2.67
CA LYS A 55 -24.90 -2.28 1.61
C LYS A 55 -26.27 -2.82 2.03
N SER A 56 -26.32 -3.78 2.95
CA SER A 56 -27.56 -4.42 3.40
C SER A 56 -28.21 -3.72 4.62
N HIS A 57 -27.90 -2.45 4.85
CA HIS A 57 -28.34 -1.64 6.01
C HIS A 57 -29.83 -1.25 5.99
N GLN A 58 -30.73 -2.05 5.42
CA GLN A 58 -32.13 -1.64 5.21
C GLN A 58 -32.88 -1.31 6.51
N GLU A 59 -32.44 -1.85 7.64
CA GLU A 59 -32.88 -1.46 8.97
C GLU A 59 -31.66 -1.36 9.88
N ASP A 60 -31.35 -0.15 10.39
CA ASP A 60 -30.29 0.12 11.36
C ASP A 60 -30.61 -0.50 12.73
N SER A 61 -30.72 -1.83 12.75
CA SER A 61 -31.06 -2.63 13.91
C SER A 61 -29.83 -2.82 14.81
N SER A 62 -30.08 -3.08 16.10
CA SER A 62 -28.99 -3.41 17.04
C SER A 62 -28.18 -4.62 16.55
N ILE A 63 -28.85 -5.64 16.02
CA ILE A 63 -28.23 -6.86 15.51
C ILE A 63 -27.28 -6.54 14.33
N TRP A 64 -27.70 -5.66 13.42
CA TRP A 64 -26.85 -5.21 12.32
C TRP A 64 -25.61 -4.46 12.83
N ARG A 65 -25.78 -3.56 13.81
CA ARG A 65 -24.66 -2.81 14.42
C ARG A 65 -23.66 -3.74 15.11
N ASP A 66 -24.14 -4.71 15.87
CA ASP A 66 -23.29 -5.69 16.57
C ASP A 66 -22.51 -6.56 15.58
N ASN A 67 -23.18 -7.02 14.52
CA ASN A 67 -22.52 -7.77 13.44
C ASN A 67 -21.46 -6.94 12.74
N LEU A 68 -21.78 -5.70 12.35
CA LEU A 68 -20.82 -4.81 11.70
C LEU A 68 -19.63 -4.50 12.62
N PHE A 69 -19.86 -4.30 13.90
CA PHE A 69 -18.78 -4.11 14.88
C PHE A 69 -17.87 -5.35 14.99
N ALA A 70 -18.42 -6.56 15.02
CA ALA A 70 -17.62 -7.78 15.00
C ALA A 70 -16.73 -7.87 13.73
N TRP A 71 -17.22 -7.39 12.59
CA TRP A 71 -16.43 -7.27 11.37
C TRP A 71 -15.41 -6.12 11.41
N ASP A 72 -15.71 -5.01 12.08
CA ASP A 72 -14.74 -3.93 12.31
C ASP A 72 -13.52 -4.46 13.06
N ILE A 73 -13.73 -5.23 14.14
CA ILE A 73 -12.62 -5.80 14.92
C ILE A 73 -11.75 -6.73 14.06
N LYS A 74 -12.37 -7.64 13.30
CA LYS A 74 -11.61 -8.52 12.39
C LYS A 74 -10.91 -7.75 11.29
N PHE A 75 -11.57 -6.77 10.71
CA PHE A 75 -11.02 -5.93 9.64
C PHE A 75 -9.79 -5.18 10.15
N VAL A 76 -9.89 -4.52 11.30
CA VAL A 76 -8.81 -3.78 11.93
C VAL A 76 -7.65 -4.71 12.28
N GLN A 77 -7.90 -5.89 12.82
CA GLN A 77 -6.84 -6.87 13.15
C GLN A 77 -5.98 -7.22 11.93
N TYR A 78 -6.60 -7.58 10.81
CA TYR A 78 -5.85 -7.90 9.60
C TYR A 78 -5.24 -6.65 8.95
N ALA A 79 -5.97 -5.53 8.93
CA ALA A 79 -5.52 -4.26 8.39
C ALA A 79 -4.21 -3.79 9.04
N THR A 80 -4.14 -3.85 10.37
CA THR A 80 -2.95 -3.48 11.16
C THR A 80 -1.73 -4.28 10.72
N ASN A 81 -1.86 -5.60 10.62
CA ASN A 81 -0.74 -6.46 10.21
C ASN A 81 -0.29 -6.14 8.78
N ILE A 82 -1.24 -5.96 7.85
CA ILE A 82 -0.91 -5.60 6.46
C ILE A 82 -0.17 -4.25 6.38
N ALA A 83 -0.68 -3.20 7.04
CA ALA A 83 -0.05 -1.88 7.06
C ALA A 83 1.36 -1.92 7.65
N GLN A 84 1.52 -2.56 8.81
CA GLN A 84 2.82 -2.67 9.49
C GLN A 84 3.84 -3.45 8.66
N LYS A 85 3.43 -4.55 8.02
CA LYS A 85 4.31 -5.36 7.17
C LYS A 85 4.72 -4.60 5.91
N ARG A 86 3.82 -3.86 5.28
CA ARG A 86 4.13 -3.00 4.13
C ARG A 86 5.12 -1.89 4.52
N ALA A 87 4.83 -1.14 5.57
CA ALA A 87 5.71 -0.08 6.05
C ALA A 87 7.10 -0.61 6.40
N LYS A 88 7.17 -1.73 7.15
CA LYS A 88 8.44 -2.37 7.51
C LYS A 88 9.20 -2.89 6.29
N PHE A 89 8.50 -3.47 5.30
CA PHE A 89 9.14 -3.95 4.08
C PHE A 89 9.80 -2.78 3.30
N LEU A 90 9.09 -1.67 3.14
CA LEU A 90 9.61 -0.49 2.47
C LEU A 90 10.80 0.09 3.22
N GLN A 91 10.69 0.26 4.55
CA GLN A 91 11.76 0.77 5.40
C GLN A 91 13.05 -0.07 5.31
N ILE A 92 12.94 -1.40 5.37
CA ILE A 92 14.11 -2.30 5.33
C ILE A 92 14.79 -2.28 3.96
N ASN A 93 14.03 -2.11 2.88
CA ASN A 93 14.55 -2.19 1.52
C ASN A 93 14.92 -0.82 0.93
N GLU A 94 14.49 0.29 1.53
CA GLU A 94 14.83 1.65 1.08
C GLU A 94 16.33 1.85 0.83
N PRO A 95 17.26 1.48 1.74
CA PRO A 95 18.68 1.67 1.50
C PRO A 95 19.20 0.91 0.27
N ARG A 96 18.66 -0.30 0.02
CA ARG A 96 19.04 -1.11 -1.15
C ARG A 96 18.52 -0.50 -2.44
N ILE A 97 17.28 -0.01 -2.42
CA ILE A 97 16.66 0.67 -3.56
C ILE A 97 17.41 1.96 -3.88
N LYS A 98 17.76 2.74 -2.85
CA LYS A 98 18.60 3.95 -2.98
C LYS A 98 19.94 3.64 -3.65
N ASN A 99 20.70 2.69 -3.10
CA ASN A 99 22.01 2.32 -3.65
C ASN A 99 21.92 1.83 -5.11
N LEU A 100 20.90 1.02 -5.41
CA LEU A 100 20.66 0.56 -6.78
C LEU A 100 20.37 1.74 -7.71
N TYR A 101 19.48 2.66 -7.30
CA TYR A 101 19.14 3.83 -8.09
C TYR A 101 20.38 4.72 -8.35
N GLU A 102 21.19 5.01 -7.33
CA GLU A 102 22.42 5.79 -7.47
C GLU A 102 23.42 5.14 -8.43
N SER A 103 23.58 3.82 -8.35
CA SER A 103 24.47 3.07 -9.25
C SER A 103 24.04 3.16 -10.70
N LEU A 104 22.73 3.22 -10.97
CA LEU A 104 22.16 3.34 -12.31
C LEU A 104 22.18 4.78 -12.81
N ALA A 105 21.93 5.76 -11.92
CA ALA A 105 21.89 7.17 -12.27
C ALA A 105 23.29 7.78 -12.44
N GLY A 106 24.34 7.12 -11.93
CA GLY A 106 25.72 7.60 -11.97
C GLY A 106 25.98 8.82 -11.09
N LYS A 107 25.08 9.12 -10.14
CA LYS A 107 25.20 10.25 -9.22
C LYS A 107 24.50 9.97 -7.90
N ASP A 108 25.03 10.55 -6.82
CA ASP A 108 24.36 10.58 -5.53
C ASP A 108 22.99 11.25 -5.68
N THR A 109 21.95 10.59 -5.18
CA THR A 109 20.58 11.04 -5.31
C THR A 109 19.84 10.82 -4.00
N GLN A 110 19.25 11.89 -3.47
CA GLN A 110 18.38 11.78 -2.31
C GLN A 110 17.09 11.03 -2.69
N LEU A 111 17.02 9.76 -2.34
CA LEU A 111 15.85 8.89 -2.48
C LEU A 111 15.30 8.52 -1.11
N SER A 112 13.99 8.62 -0.93
CA SER A 112 13.27 8.08 0.23
C SER A 112 11.95 7.45 -0.19
N ILE A 113 11.41 6.56 0.65
CA ILE A 113 10.15 5.87 0.40
C ILE A 113 9.27 5.98 1.64
N GLU A 114 8.11 6.61 1.50
CA GLU A 114 7.14 6.70 2.59
C GLU A 114 5.92 5.83 2.34
N TYR A 115 5.51 5.10 3.37
CA TYR A 115 4.20 4.46 3.41
C TYR A 115 3.15 5.48 3.88
N GLY A 116 2.21 5.83 3.01
CA GLY A 116 1.12 6.76 3.28
C GLY A 116 -0.02 6.10 4.04
N ALA A 117 0.22 5.75 5.31
CA ALA A 117 -0.80 5.26 6.21
C ALA A 117 -1.85 6.36 6.50
N ILE A 118 -3.14 5.99 6.55
CA ILE A 118 -4.23 6.95 6.81
C ILE A 118 -4.38 7.29 8.31
N VAL A 119 -3.76 6.49 9.16
CA VAL A 119 -3.64 6.65 10.62
C VAL A 119 -2.22 6.28 11.05
N PRO A 120 -1.74 6.74 12.23
CA PRO A 120 -0.39 6.43 12.70
C PRO A 120 -0.16 4.91 12.83
N LEU A 121 1.06 4.44 12.52
CA LEU A 121 1.38 3.01 12.48
C LEU A 121 1.55 2.41 13.89
N GLU A 122 1.92 3.23 14.87
CA GLU A 122 2.22 2.82 16.25
C GLU A 122 0.97 2.33 16.99
N ASN A 123 -0.18 2.93 16.71
CA ASN A 123 -1.48 2.58 17.29
C ASN A 123 -2.54 2.38 16.20
N TYR A 124 -2.10 1.81 15.07
CA TYR A 124 -2.89 1.69 13.85
C TYR A 124 -4.25 1.02 14.09
N ASP A 125 -4.29 0.00 14.94
CA ASP A 125 -5.51 -0.72 15.29
C ASP A 125 -6.57 0.19 15.93
N GLN A 126 -6.23 0.84 17.05
CA GLN A 126 -7.13 1.72 17.78
C GLN A 126 -7.48 2.96 16.95
N ALA A 127 -6.51 3.53 16.25
CA ALA A 127 -6.71 4.71 15.42
C ALA A 127 -7.62 4.40 14.22
N LEU A 128 -7.45 3.25 13.57
CA LEU A 128 -8.30 2.81 12.47
C LEU A 128 -9.72 2.52 12.96
N LEU A 129 -9.87 1.78 14.07
CA LEU A 129 -11.19 1.49 14.65
C LEU A 129 -11.96 2.79 14.97
N ASN A 130 -11.29 3.76 15.60
CA ASN A 130 -11.85 5.08 15.88
C ASN A 130 -12.25 5.82 14.60
N ARG A 131 -11.44 5.72 13.54
CA ARG A 131 -11.73 6.34 12.24
C ARG A 131 -12.94 5.70 11.55
N LEU A 132 -13.08 4.38 11.62
CA LEU A 132 -14.25 3.67 11.08
C LEU A 132 -15.54 4.07 11.82
N GLY A 133 -15.47 4.23 13.15
CA GLY A 133 -16.58 4.76 13.94
C GLY A 133 -17.02 6.17 13.49
N LYS A 134 -16.05 7.08 13.31
CA LYS A 134 -16.31 8.45 12.82
C LYS A 134 -16.82 8.51 11.38
N SER A 135 -16.51 7.51 10.57
CA SER A 135 -16.89 7.46 9.14
C SER A 135 -18.16 6.65 8.89
N ARG A 136 -18.83 6.14 9.94
CA ARG A 136 -19.91 5.16 9.84
C ARG A 136 -21.03 5.59 8.89
N GLU A 137 -21.55 6.80 9.06
CA GLU A 137 -22.64 7.32 8.22
C GLU A 137 -22.24 7.39 6.74
N TYR A 138 -21.01 7.85 6.46
CA TYR A 138 -20.47 7.88 5.10
C TYR A 138 -20.29 6.48 4.51
N GLU A 139 -19.80 5.51 5.30
CA GLU A 139 -19.60 4.14 4.86
C GLU A 139 -20.92 3.40 4.60
N ILE A 140 -21.96 3.69 5.39
CA ILE A 140 -23.33 3.21 5.14
C ILE A 140 -23.85 3.81 3.83
N ALA A 141 -23.77 5.13 3.68
CA ALA A 141 -24.30 5.82 2.50
C ALA A 141 -23.63 5.38 1.18
N THR A 142 -22.34 5.05 1.25
CA THR A 142 -21.58 4.60 0.06
C THR A 142 -21.56 3.09 -0.11
N GLY A 143 -21.82 2.31 0.95
CA GLY A 143 -21.68 0.85 0.94
C GLY A 143 -20.23 0.37 0.86
N PHE A 144 -19.25 1.22 1.20
CA PHE A 144 -17.83 0.91 1.11
C PHE A 144 -17.02 1.36 2.32
N THR A 145 -16.09 0.50 2.74
CA THR A 145 -15.07 0.83 3.74
C THR A 145 -14.14 1.91 3.18
N SER A 146 -14.03 3.00 3.93
CA SER A 146 -13.41 4.27 3.59
C SER A 146 -11.95 4.40 4.05
N ALA A 147 -11.52 3.57 5.01
CA ALA A 147 -10.17 3.62 5.58
C ALA A 147 -9.57 2.22 5.78
N GLY A 148 -8.26 2.10 5.59
CA GLY A 148 -7.48 0.87 5.75
C GLY A 148 -6.49 0.63 4.60
N PRO A 149 -5.69 -0.43 4.65
CA PRO A 149 -4.59 -0.67 3.71
C PRO A 149 -5.01 -0.81 2.23
N HIS A 150 -6.28 -1.14 1.95
CA HIS A 150 -6.83 -1.16 0.60
C HIS A 150 -6.96 0.24 -0.02
N ARG A 151 -6.94 1.29 0.81
CA ARG A 151 -7.00 2.70 0.39
C ARG A 151 -5.65 3.42 0.51
N GLU A 152 -4.67 2.81 1.16
CA GLU A 152 -3.35 3.37 1.39
C GLU A 152 -2.41 3.11 0.20
N ASP A 153 -1.27 3.79 0.20
CA ASP A 153 -0.29 3.73 -0.87
C ASP A 153 1.10 4.07 -0.35
N PHE A 154 2.14 3.85 -1.14
CA PHE A 154 3.49 4.36 -0.85
C PHE A 154 3.93 5.34 -1.92
N THR A 155 4.79 6.27 -1.53
CA THR A 155 5.36 7.28 -2.41
C THR A 155 6.88 7.20 -2.37
N ILE A 156 7.48 7.18 -3.56
CA ILE A 156 8.93 7.33 -3.72
C ILE A 156 9.20 8.81 -3.96
N PHE A 157 10.14 9.37 -3.22
CA PHE A 157 10.60 10.74 -3.36
C PHE A 157 12.02 10.78 -3.91
N LEU A 158 12.27 11.74 -4.81
CA LEU A 158 13.59 12.09 -5.32
C LEU A 158 13.81 13.58 -5.05
N HIS A 159 14.87 13.93 -4.32
CA HIS A 159 15.14 15.32 -3.90
C HIS A 159 13.92 15.98 -3.24
N ASN A 160 13.25 15.24 -2.34
CA ASN A 160 12.00 15.64 -1.66
C ASN A 160 10.79 15.92 -2.59
N GLN A 161 10.83 15.49 -3.85
CA GLN A 161 9.70 15.58 -4.77
C GLN A 161 9.16 14.20 -5.12
N PRO A 162 7.83 14.00 -5.18
CA PRO A 162 7.25 12.73 -5.60
C PRO A 162 7.77 12.34 -6.98
N ALA A 163 8.37 11.15 -7.07
CA ALA A 163 9.02 10.64 -8.27
C ALA A 163 8.05 10.60 -9.46
N ILE A 164 6.76 10.35 -9.24
CA ILE A 164 5.73 10.39 -10.29
C ILE A 164 5.67 11.72 -11.06
N LYS A 165 5.92 12.86 -10.38
CA LYS A 165 5.92 14.20 -11.00
C LYS A 165 7.19 14.44 -11.82
N VAL A 166 8.30 13.84 -11.43
CA VAL A 166 9.58 13.92 -12.15
C VAL A 166 9.55 13.02 -13.39
N ALA A 167 8.95 11.83 -13.27
CA ALA A 167 8.78 10.88 -14.38
C ALA A 167 7.95 11.48 -15.52
N SER A 168 6.86 12.21 -15.20
CA SER A 168 6.03 12.89 -16.20
C SER A 168 6.74 14.03 -16.94
N ARG A 169 7.88 14.54 -16.43
CA ARG A 169 8.67 15.62 -17.05
C ARG A 169 9.76 15.12 -18.00
N GLY A 170 9.88 13.80 -18.21
CA GLY A 170 10.83 13.20 -19.17
C GLY A 170 12.24 12.94 -18.60
N GLU A 171 12.59 13.49 -17.43
CA GLU A 171 13.91 13.31 -16.82
C GLU A 171 14.21 11.84 -16.47
N MET A 172 13.23 11.06 -16.01
CA MET A 172 13.46 9.63 -15.78
C MET A 172 13.55 8.84 -17.09
N LEU A 173 12.69 9.10 -18.08
CA LEU A 173 12.69 8.31 -19.31
C LEU A 173 14.01 8.47 -20.10
N HIS A 174 14.56 9.68 -20.14
CA HIS A 174 15.83 9.95 -20.82
C HIS A 174 17.02 9.30 -20.11
N HIS A 175 17.04 9.29 -18.77
CA HIS A 175 18.15 8.69 -18.02
C HIS A 175 18.20 7.16 -18.16
N TYR A 176 17.05 6.50 -18.27
CA TYR A 176 16.97 5.04 -18.43
C TYR A 176 17.09 4.55 -19.89
N ALA A 177 16.69 5.35 -20.88
CA ALA A 177 16.94 5.02 -22.29
C ALA A 177 18.45 4.93 -22.61
N GLY A 178 19.29 5.68 -21.88
CA GLY A 178 20.75 5.62 -22.01
C GLY A 178 21.40 4.38 -21.37
N VAL A 179 20.74 3.72 -20.42
CA VAL A 179 21.27 2.52 -19.73
C VAL A 179 21.01 1.24 -20.52
N GLN A 180 20.06 1.23 -21.46
CA GLN A 180 19.83 0.08 -22.36
C GLN A 180 20.91 -0.11 -23.44
N VAL A 181 21.91 0.77 -23.55
CA VAL A 181 22.99 0.65 -24.54
C VAL A 181 24.29 0.09 -23.93
N VAL A 182 24.32 -0.23 -22.64
CA VAL A 182 25.53 -0.77 -21.99
C VAL A 182 25.22 -2.09 -21.27
N ARG A 183 25.66 -3.20 -21.89
CA ARG A 183 25.59 -4.63 -21.51
C ARG A 183 24.30 -5.31 -22.01
N ALA A 184 24.31 -6.22 -22.97
CA ALA A 184 25.34 -7.11 -23.54
C ALA A 184 25.20 -7.18 -25.07
#